data_AF-A0A834CZF4-F1
#
_entry.id   AF-A0A834CZF4-F1
#
_cell.length_a   1.000
_cell.length_b   1.000
_cell.length_c   1.000
_cell.angle_alpha   90.00
_cell.angle_beta   90.00
_cell.angle_gamma   90.00
#
_symmetry.space_group_name_H-M   'P 1'
#
loop_
_entity.id
_entity.type
_entity.pdbx_description
1 polymer ?
#
loop_
_entity_poly.entity_id
_entity_poly.type
_entity_poly.pdbx_seq_one_letter_code
_entity_poly.pdbx_strand_id
1 'polypeptide(L)'
;MNAFFDDYVHSRTTLKQFVDQYDSALRRKVENEAIANFNSFNTDIRCISCYPLEKQFQSAYTLAKFKEVQEELRGFLYLTTKEMGCEDGRYMFVVVDEVQIGNDLLKRVTFNVEVDQDPLDVKCNCKLFEFRGILCKHALRVLTQMGQHTVPSKYILDRWRKYIKRKYTFVKSSYDTTSIDDARRYDKSKIVSMNCVPMLQRLRAVVLN
;
A
#
# COMPACT_ATOMS: atom_id res chain seq x y z
N MET A 1 -18.25 12.13 16.41
CA MET A 1 -17.03 12.01 17.22
C MET A 1 -16.14 11.00 16.50
N ASN A 2 -14.84 11.25 16.34
CA ASN A 2 -13.94 10.37 15.56
C ASN A 2 -13.63 9.12 16.39
N ALA A 3 -13.92 7.91 15.88
CA ALA A 3 -13.71 6.64 16.60
C ALA A 3 -12.29 6.44 17.16
N PHE A 4 -11.32 7.15 16.60
CA PHE A 4 -9.94 7.22 17.08
C PHE A 4 -9.78 7.81 18.49
N PHE A 5 -10.69 8.70 18.90
CA PHE A 5 -10.65 9.41 20.19
C PHE A 5 -11.65 8.87 21.20
N ASP A 6 -12.44 7.85 20.87
CA ASP A 6 -13.52 7.37 21.74
C ASP A 6 -12.97 6.77 23.06
N ASP A 7 -11.77 6.18 23.04
CA ASP A 7 -11.05 5.72 24.24
C ASP A 7 -10.47 6.87 25.08
N TYR A 8 -10.40 8.07 24.50
CA TYR A 8 -9.63 9.18 25.04
C TYR A 8 -10.52 10.30 25.54
N VAL A 9 -11.55 10.68 24.79
CA VAL A 9 -12.33 11.90 25.04
C VAL A 9 -13.79 11.52 25.28
N HIS A 10 -14.35 11.97 26.41
CA HIS A 10 -15.76 11.82 26.73
C HIS A 10 -16.37 13.18 27.09
N SER A 11 -17.70 13.26 27.20
CA SER A 11 -18.45 14.51 27.44
C SER A 11 -18.09 15.26 28.74
N ARG A 12 -17.29 14.64 29.62
CA ARG A 12 -16.82 15.21 30.90
C ARG A 12 -15.35 15.58 30.89
N THR A 13 -14.64 15.39 29.77
CA THR A 13 -13.23 15.74 29.64
C THR A 13 -13.08 17.26 29.62
N THR A 14 -12.30 17.81 30.55
CA THR A 14 -11.98 19.25 30.55
C THR A 14 -11.04 19.61 29.40
N LEU A 15 -11.00 20.88 28.98
CA LEU A 15 -10.13 21.32 27.89
C LEU A 15 -8.64 20.99 28.13
N LYS A 16 -8.17 21.09 29.38
CA LYS A 16 -6.80 20.71 29.75
C LYS A 16 -6.57 19.21 29.56
N GLN A 17 -7.48 18.37 30.08
CA GLN A 17 -7.40 16.92 29.92
C GLN A 17 -7.51 16.50 28.45
N PHE A 18 -8.27 17.23 27.64
CA PHE A 18 -8.39 16.98 26.22
C PHE A 18 -7.04 17.17 25.51
N VAL A 19 -6.27 18.21 25.83
CA VAL A 19 -4.94 18.43 25.24
C VAL A 19 -4.01 17.27 25.61
N ASP A 20 -3.95 16.89 26.89
CA ASP A 20 -3.11 15.79 27.36
C ASP A 20 -3.50 14.43 26.72
N GLN A 21 -4.80 14.18 26.57
CA GLN A 21 -5.34 12.96 25.95
C GLN A 21 -5.17 12.96 24.43
N TYR A 22 -5.25 14.12 23.77
CA TYR A 22 -4.98 14.27 22.36
C TYR A 22 -3.51 13.96 22.04
N ASP A 23 -2.59 14.50 22.84
CA ASP A 23 -1.16 14.21 22.71
C ASP A 23 -0.85 12.73 22.95
N SER A 24 -1.52 12.13 23.93
CA SER A 24 -1.41 10.69 24.22
C SER A 24 -1.94 9.82 23.08
N ALA A 25 -3.08 10.19 22.49
CA ALA A 25 -3.66 9.51 21.34
C ALA A 25 -2.75 9.61 20.11
N LEU A 26 -2.18 10.81 19.87
CA LEU A 26 -1.24 11.02 18.78
C LEU A 26 0.04 10.21 18.98
N ARG A 27 0.59 10.15 20.20
CA ARG A 27 1.75 9.32 20.53
C ARG A 27 1.46 7.84 20.28
N ARG A 28 0.33 7.32 20.77
CA ARG A 28 -0.10 5.92 20.52
C ARG A 28 -0.21 5.63 19.03
N LYS A 29 -0.73 6.57 18.22
CA LYS A 29 -0.80 6.41 16.77
C LYS A 29 0.58 6.32 16.13
N VAL A 30 1.50 7.22 16.50
CA VAL A 30 2.89 7.21 16.00
C VAL A 30 3.60 5.91 16.41
N GLU A 31 3.45 5.46 17.65
CA GLU A 31 4.01 4.19 18.14
C GLU A 31 3.43 2.99 17.39
N ASN A 32 2.11 2.92 17.20
CA ASN A 32 1.46 1.86 16.44
C ASN A 32 1.93 1.83 14.98
N GLU A 33 2.11 3.01 14.36
CA GLU A 33 2.68 3.12 13.01
C GLU A 33 4.16 2.70 12.99
N ALA A 34 4.94 3.04 14.02
CA ALA A 34 6.34 2.62 14.14
C ALA A 34 6.46 1.10 14.32
N ILE A 35 5.61 0.49 15.14
CA ILE A 35 5.51 -0.98 15.32
C ILE A 35 5.05 -1.63 14.02
N ALA A 36 4.03 -1.09 13.35
CA ALA A 36 3.56 -1.60 12.07
C ALA A 36 4.64 -1.50 10.98
N ASN A 37 5.43 -0.41 10.98
CA ASN A 37 6.59 -0.25 10.11
C ASN A 37 7.66 -1.30 10.45
N PHE A 38 8.03 -1.46 11.73
CA PHE A 38 8.99 -2.46 12.19
C PHE A 38 8.58 -3.89 11.79
N ASN A 39 7.31 -4.25 12.00
CA ASN A 39 6.79 -5.54 11.58
C ASN A 39 6.79 -5.66 10.05
N SER A 40 6.43 -4.60 9.33
CA SER A 40 6.53 -4.55 7.86
C SER A 40 7.97 -4.68 7.34
N PHE A 41 8.98 -4.36 8.13
CA PHE A 41 10.39 -4.55 7.78
C PHE A 41 10.89 -5.96 8.05
N ASN A 42 10.32 -6.63 9.05
CA ASN A 42 10.74 -7.98 9.49
C ASN A 42 9.85 -9.11 8.96
N THR A 43 8.72 -8.78 8.31
CA THR A 43 7.81 -9.74 7.70
C THR A 43 7.53 -9.34 6.25
N ASP A 44 7.97 -10.17 5.30
CA ASP A 44 7.56 -10.06 3.91
C ASP A 44 6.37 -10.97 3.65
N ILE A 45 5.21 -10.37 3.39
CA ILE A 45 4.08 -11.09 2.83
C ILE A 45 4.43 -11.42 1.38
N ARG A 46 4.42 -12.71 1.07
CA ARG A 46 4.68 -13.22 -0.28
C ARG A 46 3.57 -12.78 -1.23
N CYS A 47 3.94 -12.55 -2.49
CA CYS A 47 2.96 -12.39 -3.56
C CYS A 47 2.07 -13.64 -3.66
N ILE A 48 0.78 -13.44 -3.91
CA ILE A 48 -0.18 -14.53 -4.15
C ILE A 48 -0.26 -14.90 -5.63
N SER A 49 0.22 -14.03 -6.51
CA SER A 49 0.23 -14.24 -7.95
C SER A 49 1.63 -14.06 -8.53
N CYS A 50 1.77 -14.42 -9.81
CA CYS A 50 2.98 -14.18 -10.58
C CYS A 50 2.98 -12.82 -11.31
N TYR A 51 1.95 -11.97 -11.10
CA TYR A 51 1.85 -10.71 -11.84
C TYR A 51 2.95 -9.72 -11.42
N PRO A 52 3.73 -9.14 -12.35
CA PRO A 52 4.80 -8.21 -12.00
C PRO A 52 4.32 -6.95 -11.27
N LEU A 53 3.10 -6.48 -11.56
CA LEU A 53 2.49 -5.35 -10.86
C LEU A 53 2.30 -5.63 -9.36
N GLU A 54 2.08 -6.89 -8.96
CA GLU A 54 1.97 -7.24 -7.55
C GLU A 54 3.32 -7.03 -6.84
N LYS A 55 4.42 -7.44 -7.48
CA LYS A 55 5.79 -7.19 -6.97
C LYS A 55 6.10 -5.70 -6.89
N GLN A 56 5.63 -4.92 -7.86
CA GLN A 56 5.74 -3.46 -7.83
C GLN A 56 5.05 -2.88 -6.59
N PHE A 57 3.82 -3.30 -6.28
CA PHE A 57 3.13 -2.87 -5.07
C PHE A 57 3.79 -3.40 -3.78
N GLN A 58 4.27 -4.65 -3.78
CA GLN A 58 4.96 -5.26 -2.63
C GLN A 58 6.20 -4.46 -2.23
N SER A 59 6.98 -4.01 -3.21
CA SER A 59 8.18 -3.20 -2.98
C SER A 59 7.85 -1.77 -2.55
N ALA A 60 6.76 -1.19 -3.08
CA ALA A 60 6.40 0.21 -2.81
C ALA A 60 5.63 0.42 -1.50
N TYR A 61 4.62 -0.40 -1.21
CA TYR A 61 3.58 -0.12 -0.20
C TYR A 61 3.82 -0.74 1.16
N THR A 62 3.39 -0.06 2.24
CA THR A 62 3.35 -0.65 3.59
C THR A 62 2.62 -1.99 3.60
N LEU A 63 2.99 -2.88 4.53
CA LEU A 63 2.40 -4.22 4.62
C LEU A 63 0.86 -4.20 4.63
N ALA A 64 0.27 -3.31 5.43
CA ALA A 64 -1.17 -3.16 5.55
C ALA A 64 -1.81 -2.76 4.21
N LYS A 65 -1.20 -1.82 3.49
CA LYS A 65 -1.72 -1.39 2.19
C LYS A 65 -1.49 -2.42 1.09
N PHE A 66 -0.38 -3.14 1.13
CA PHE A 66 -0.12 -4.24 0.21
C PHE A 66 -1.16 -5.37 0.36
N LYS A 67 -1.59 -5.69 1.60
CA LYS A 67 -2.71 -6.63 1.82
C LYS A 67 -4.00 -6.20 1.12
N GLU A 68 -4.34 -4.91 1.15
CA GLU A 68 -5.52 -4.40 0.43
C GLU A 68 -5.39 -4.63 -1.09
N VAL A 69 -4.20 -4.44 -1.66
CA VAL A 69 -3.94 -4.76 -3.08
C VAL A 69 -4.13 -6.25 -3.35
N GLN A 70 -3.67 -7.12 -2.44
CA GLN A 70 -3.86 -8.57 -2.61
C GLN A 70 -5.33 -8.98 -2.53
N GLU A 71 -6.18 -8.30 -1.75
CA GLU A 71 -7.63 -8.53 -1.78
C GLU A 71 -8.23 -8.17 -3.14
N GLU A 72 -7.82 -7.06 -3.74
CA GLU A 72 -8.23 -6.72 -5.11
C GLU A 72 -7.75 -7.79 -6.12
N LEU A 73 -6.51 -8.28 -6.00
CA LEU A 73 -6.00 -9.34 -6.87
C LEU A 73 -6.71 -10.68 -6.70
N ARG A 74 -7.12 -11.06 -5.46
CA ARG A 74 -7.94 -12.26 -5.24
C ARG A 74 -9.28 -12.17 -5.96
N GLY A 75 -9.84 -10.96 -6.04
CA GLY A 75 -11.07 -10.69 -6.74
C GLY A 75 -11.06 -11.05 -8.24
N PHE A 76 -9.89 -11.24 -8.86
CA PHE A 76 -9.77 -11.60 -10.28
C PHE A 76 -10.51 -12.88 -10.65
N LEU A 77 -10.61 -13.83 -9.71
CA LEU A 77 -11.24 -15.12 -9.91
C LEU A 77 -12.73 -15.00 -10.28
N TYR A 78 -13.36 -13.88 -9.92
CA TYR A 78 -14.78 -13.62 -10.08
C TYR A 78 -15.09 -12.64 -11.21
N LEU A 79 -14.10 -12.33 -12.05
CA LEU A 79 -14.22 -11.34 -13.13
C LEU A 79 -14.30 -11.99 -14.51
N THR A 80 -15.27 -11.55 -15.29
CA THR A 80 -15.30 -11.76 -16.74
C THR A 80 -15.12 -10.43 -17.45
N THR A 81 -14.15 -10.34 -18.35
CA THR A 81 -13.81 -9.10 -19.07
C THR A 81 -14.10 -9.21 -20.56
N LYS A 82 -14.67 -8.16 -21.14
CA LYS A 82 -14.91 -8.03 -22.58
C LYS A 82 -14.42 -6.67 -23.06
N GLU A 83 -13.57 -6.67 -24.08
CA GLU A 83 -13.20 -5.46 -24.80
C GLU A 83 -14.35 -5.06 -25.73
N MET A 84 -14.74 -3.80 -25.68
CA MET A 84 -15.82 -3.26 -26.50
C MET A 84 -15.30 -2.56 -27.76
N GLY A 85 -14.07 -2.07 -27.73
CA GLY A 85 -13.41 -1.42 -28.85
C GLY A 85 -12.35 -0.43 -28.43
N CYS A 86 -11.71 0.18 -29.42
CA CYS A 86 -10.71 1.22 -29.28
C CYS A 86 -11.02 2.37 -30.24
N GLU A 87 -11.08 3.59 -29.71
CA GLU A 87 -11.25 4.84 -30.48
C GLU A 87 -10.17 5.83 -30.02
N ASP A 88 -9.38 6.37 -30.95
CA ASP A 88 -8.33 7.36 -30.67
C ASP A 88 -7.36 6.99 -29.53
N GLY A 89 -6.98 5.70 -29.43
CA GLY A 89 -6.09 5.21 -28.36
C GLY A 89 -6.75 5.06 -26.99
N ARG A 90 -8.07 5.25 -26.91
CA ARG A 90 -8.91 4.94 -25.76
C ARG A 90 -9.59 3.60 -25.94
N TYR A 91 -9.34 2.70 -24.99
CA TYR A 91 -9.93 1.38 -24.94
C TYR A 91 -11.08 1.36 -23.94
N MET A 92 -12.19 0.73 -24.32
CA MET A 92 -13.32 0.53 -23.44
C MET A 92 -13.51 -0.95 -23.14
N PHE A 93 -13.61 -1.27 -21.85
CA PHE A 93 -13.86 -2.61 -21.36
C PHE A 93 -15.12 -2.65 -20.51
N VAL A 94 -15.88 -3.71 -20.69
CA VAL A 94 -16.97 -4.11 -19.79
C VAL A 94 -16.47 -5.25 -18.93
N VAL A 95 -16.53 -5.06 -17.62
CA VAL A 95 -16.10 -6.04 -16.62
C VAL A 95 -17.31 -6.48 -15.82
N VAL A 96 -17.66 -7.75 -15.91
CA VAL A 96 -18.70 -8.37 -15.08
C VAL A 96 -18.03 -8.98 -13.85
N ASP A 97 -18.53 -8.61 -12.69
CA ASP A 97 -18.03 -8.98 -11.38
C ASP A 97 -19.10 -9.74 -10.60
N GLU A 98 -18.76 -10.96 -10.18
CA GLU A 98 -19.62 -11.79 -9.33
C GLU A 98 -19.37 -11.46 -7.87
N VAL A 99 -20.24 -10.64 -7.30
CA VAL A 99 -20.13 -10.15 -5.92
C VAL A 99 -21.06 -10.94 -5.02
N GLN A 100 -20.53 -11.47 -3.92
CA GLN A 100 -21.32 -12.14 -2.91
C GLN A 100 -22.16 -11.13 -2.11
N ILE A 101 -23.46 -11.41 -1.97
CA ILE A 101 -24.42 -10.63 -1.22
C ILE A 101 -25.11 -11.56 -0.21
N GLY A 102 -24.91 -11.30 1.08
CA GLY A 102 -25.44 -12.15 2.13
C GLY A 102 -24.81 -13.54 2.13
N ASN A 103 -25.54 -14.54 2.62
CA ASN A 103 -24.91 -15.82 2.96
C ASN A 103 -24.48 -16.66 1.74
N ASP A 104 -25.14 -16.59 0.58
CA ASP A 104 -24.75 -17.40 -0.60
C ASP A 104 -25.22 -16.82 -1.96
N LEU A 105 -25.73 -15.59 -2.02
CA LEU A 105 -26.23 -15.04 -3.28
C LEU A 105 -25.08 -14.37 -4.04
N LEU A 106 -24.75 -14.88 -5.22
CA LEU A 106 -23.87 -14.19 -6.16
C LEU A 106 -24.69 -13.24 -7.03
N LYS A 107 -24.36 -11.96 -6.98
CA LYS A 107 -24.91 -10.95 -7.88
C LYS A 107 -23.88 -10.56 -8.91
N ARG A 108 -24.27 -10.62 -10.18
CA ARG A 108 -23.48 -10.08 -11.29
C ARG A 108 -23.65 -8.57 -11.35
N VAL A 109 -22.55 -7.84 -11.22
CA VAL A 109 -22.50 -6.37 -11.34
C VAL A 109 -21.58 -6.03 -12.50
N THR A 110 -21.98 -5.05 -13.31
CA THR A 110 -21.22 -4.65 -14.49
C THR A 110 -20.51 -3.31 -14.23
N PHE A 111 -19.22 -3.27 -14.55
CA PHE A 111 -18.37 -2.10 -14.43
C PHE A 111 -17.78 -1.74 -15.79
N ASN A 112 -17.54 -0.44 -15.99
CA ASN A 112 -16.91 0.08 -17.18
C ASN A 112 -15.51 0.55 -16.82
N VAL A 113 -14.53 0.13 -17.62
CA VAL A 113 -13.14 0.53 -17.48
C VAL A 113 -12.69 1.16 -18.78
N GLU A 114 -12.25 2.41 -18.69
CA GLU A 114 -11.66 3.18 -19.79
C GLU A 114 -10.15 3.21 -19.60
N VAL A 115 -9.40 2.98 -20.68
CA VAL A 115 -7.94 3.05 -20.69
C VAL A 115 -7.46 3.95 -21.81
N ASP A 116 -6.88 5.09 -21.46
CA ASP A 116 -6.05 5.90 -22.35
C ASP A 116 -4.65 5.26 -22.41
N GLN A 117 -4.08 4.98 -23.59
CA GLN A 117 -2.74 4.38 -23.68
C GLN A 117 -1.60 5.39 -23.55
N ASP A 118 -1.79 6.64 -23.98
CA ASP A 118 -0.74 7.65 -23.99
C ASP A 118 -1.25 9.04 -23.57
N PRO A 119 -0.96 9.51 -22.34
CA PRO A 119 -0.28 8.77 -21.27
C PRO A 119 -1.19 7.67 -20.70
N LEU A 120 -0.60 6.56 -20.24
CA LEU A 120 -1.37 5.45 -19.64
C LEU A 120 -2.25 5.95 -18.47
N ASP A 121 -3.57 5.96 -18.67
CA ASP A 121 -4.58 6.35 -17.67
C ASP A 121 -5.73 5.35 -17.69
N VAL A 122 -6.11 4.89 -16.51
CA VAL A 122 -7.18 3.91 -16.30
C VAL A 122 -8.23 4.52 -15.39
N LYS A 123 -9.48 4.51 -15.86
CA LYS A 123 -10.64 4.99 -15.11
C LYS A 123 -11.64 3.85 -15.00
N CYS A 124 -12.01 3.52 -13.76
CA CYS A 124 -13.10 2.59 -13.50
C CYS A 124 -14.26 3.33 -12.83
N ASN A 125 -15.49 3.03 -13.23
CA ASN A 125 -16.68 3.62 -12.62
C ASN A 125 -16.93 3.18 -11.16
N CYS A 126 -16.20 2.18 -10.63
CA CYS A 126 -16.26 1.83 -9.21
C CYS A 126 -15.57 2.86 -8.28
N LYS A 127 -14.71 3.73 -8.83
CA LYS A 127 -14.05 4.83 -8.12
C LYS A 127 -13.17 4.47 -6.91
N LEU A 128 -12.75 3.20 -6.79
CA LEU A 128 -11.95 2.75 -5.65
C LEU A 128 -10.63 3.53 -5.49
N PHE A 129 -10.00 3.92 -6.60
CA PHE A 129 -8.75 4.66 -6.55
C PHE A 129 -8.96 6.07 -5.98
N GLU A 130 -10.02 6.75 -6.38
CA GLU A 130 -10.40 8.06 -5.87
C GLU A 130 -10.72 8.00 -4.36
N PHE A 131 -11.39 6.94 -3.90
CA PHE A 131 -11.78 6.79 -2.49
C PHE A 131 -10.65 6.25 -1.58
N ARG A 132 -9.90 5.24 -2.02
CA ARG A 132 -8.91 4.52 -1.18
C ARG A 132 -7.47 4.72 -1.64
N GLY A 133 -7.26 5.19 -2.87
CA GLY A 133 -5.92 5.35 -3.45
C GLY A 133 -5.25 4.05 -3.85
N ILE A 134 -6.05 3.01 -4.14
CA ILE A 134 -5.59 1.75 -4.71
C ILE A 134 -6.43 1.46 -5.96
N LEU A 135 -5.80 0.90 -6.99
CA LEU A 135 -6.53 0.47 -8.17
C LEU A 135 -7.44 -0.72 -7.82
N CYS A 136 -8.68 -0.69 -8.30
CA CYS A 136 -9.60 -1.79 -8.10
C CYS A 136 -9.23 -3.01 -8.94
N LYS A 137 -9.77 -4.16 -8.56
CA LYS A 137 -9.66 -5.41 -9.29
C LYS A 137 -10.09 -5.28 -10.76
N HIS A 138 -11.09 -4.45 -11.08
CA HIS A 138 -11.53 -4.25 -12.47
C HIS A 138 -10.45 -3.57 -13.32
N ALA A 139 -9.89 -2.47 -12.81
CA ALA A 139 -8.82 -1.72 -13.48
C ALA A 139 -7.55 -2.56 -13.60
N LEU A 140 -7.15 -3.23 -12.51
CA LEU A 140 -5.98 -4.12 -12.51
C LEU A 140 -6.15 -5.28 -13.49
N ARG A 141 -7.34 -5.89 -13.55
CA ARG A 141 -7.63 -6.99 -14.47
C ARG A 141 -7.50 -6.55 -15.93
N VAL A 142 -8.08 -5.40 -16.29
CA VAL A 142 -7.96 -4.84 -17.63
C VAL A 142 -6.51 -4.54 -17.98
N LEU A 143 -5.75 -3.92 -17.08
CA LEU A 143 -4.31 -3.68 -17.27
C LEU A 143 -3.54 -4.99 -17.53
N THR A 144 -3.79 -6.04 -16.74
CA THR A 144 -3.14 -7.34 -16.98
C THR A 144 -3.53 -7.96 -18.32
N GLN A 145 -4.79 -7.81 -18.75
CA GLN A 145 -5.27 -8.30 -20.05
C GLN A 145 -4.60 -7.55 -21.21
N MET A 146 -4.35 -6.25 -21.06
CA MET A 146 -3.61 -5.43 -22.02
C MET A 146 -2.09 -5.67 -21.99
N GLY A 147 -1.60 -6.64 -21.21
CA GLY A 147 -0.17 -6.92 -21.09
C GLY A 147 0.62 -5.89 -20.30
N GLN A 148 -0.06 -5.01 -19.54
CA GLN A 148 0.62 -4.02 -18.70
C GLN A 148 1.18 -4.69 -17.45
N HIS A 149 2.51 -4.78 -17.39
CA HIS A 149 3.21 -5.42 -16.28
C HIS A 149 3.48 -4.50 -15.10
N THR A 150 3.37 -3.18 -15.28
CA THR A 150 3.58 -2.20 -14.23
C THR A 150 2.54 -1.09 -14.32
N VAL A 151 2.28 -0.43 -13.20
CA VAL A 151 1.42 0.75 -13.15
C VAL A 151 2.26 2.03 -13.16
N PRO A 152 1.77 3.10 -13.81
CA PRO A 152 2.38 4.42 -13.73
C PRO A 152 2.52 4.91 -12.28
N SER A 153 3.54 5.73 -12.03
CA SER A 153 3.86 6.24 -10.68
C SER A 153 2.72 7.03 -10.03
N LYS A 154 1.81 7.64 -10.81
CA LYS A 154 0.61 8.32 -10.30
C LYS A 154 -0.32 7.41 -9.49
N TYR A 155 -0.30 6.09 -9.74
CA TYR A 155 -1.08 5.11 -8.99
C TYR A 155 -0.36 4.60 -7.74
N ILE A 156 0.89 5.02 -7.49
CA ILE A 156 1.69 4.67 -6.32
C ILE A 156 1.81 5.89 -5.41
N LEU A 157 0.80 6.10 -4.59
CA LEU A 157 0.67 7.29 -3.75
C LEU A 157 1.66 7.29 -2.58
N ASP A 158 2.31 8.43 -2.38
CA ASP A 158 3.35 8.63 -1.36
C ASP A 158 2.90 8.25 0.06
N ARG A 159 1.67 8.61 0.44
CA ARG A 159 1.13 8.30 1.78
C ARG A 159 1.18 6.81 2.14
N TRP A 160 1.17 5.94 1.14
CA TRP A 160 1.17 4.49 1.26
C TRP A 160 2.55 3.84 1.16
N ARG A 161 3.59 4.61 0.82
CA ARG A 161 4.93 4.06 0.60
C ARG A 161 5.61 3.66 1.91
N LYS A 162 6.38 2.55 1.90
CA LYS A 162 7.12 2.03 3.08
C LYS A 162 8.17 3.02 3.62
N TYR A 163 8.77 3.84 2.76
CA TYR A 163 10.02 4.56 3.06
C TYR A 163 9.88 6.09 3.15
N ILE A 164 8.67 6.61 3.38
CA ILE A 164 8.47 8.07 3.54
C ILE A 164 8.46 8.44 5.01
N LYS A 165 9.44 9.25 5.43
CA LYS A 165 9.41 9.95 6.72
C LYS A 165 8.26 10.95 6.68
N ARG A 166 7.19 10.67 7.41
CA ARG A 166 5.97 11.47 7.37
C ARG A 166 6.18 12.77 8.14
N LYS A 167 5.71 13.92 7.63
CA LYS A 167 6.02 15.24 8.21
C LYS A 167 5.68 15.41 9.70
N TYR A 168 4.68 14.69 10.22
CA TYR A 168 4.36 14.72 11.66
C TYR A 168 5.42 14.02 12.54
N THR A 169 6.29 13.16 11.98
CA THR A 169 7.44 12.63 12.73
C THR A 169 8.54 13.68 12.94
N PHE A 170 8.41 14.89 12.36
CA PHE A 170 9.35 16.00 12.54
C PHE A 170 8.84 17.05 13.54
N VAL A 171 7.64 16.86 14.10
CA VAL A 171 7.16 17.71 15.20
C VAL A 171 7.98 17.32 16.43
N LYS A 172 9.02 18.11 16.72
CA LYS A 172 9.79 17.97 17.95
C LYS A 172 8.85 18.16 19.14
N SER A 173 8.52 17.06 19.80
CA SER A 173 7.92 17.09 21.14
C SER A 173 9.05 17.28 22.16
N SER A 174 8.78 17.89 23.31
CA SER A 174 9.75 18.15 24.39
C SER A 174 10.44 16.90 24.97
N TYR A 175 10.15 15.71 24.44
CA TYR A 175 10.67 14.42 24.87
C TYR A 175 11.68 13.80 23.87
N ASP A 176 12.05 14.49 22.79
CA ASP A 176 12.90 13.96 21.71
C ASP A 176 14.39 13.71 22.08
N THR A 177 14.80 13.98 23.32
CA THR A 177 16.22 13.92 23.71
C THR A 177 16.79 12.52 23.80
N THR A 178 15.97 11.47 23.84
CA THR A 178 16.44 10.07 23.94
C THR A 178 16.50 9.32 22.60
N SER A 179 15.84 9.78 21.53
CA SER A 179 15.75 9.01 20.26
C SER A 179 16.87 9.33 19.25
N ILE A 180 17.52 10.49 19.37
CA ILE A 180 18.52 10.96 18.40
C ILE A 180 19.82 10.16 18.50
N ASP A 181 20.21 9.71 19.70
CA ASP A 181 21.45 8.95 19.90
C ASP A 181 21.34 7.51 19.41
N ASP A 182 20.15 6.89 19.52
CA ASP A 182 19.93 5.55 19.00
C ASP A 182 19.85 5.56 17.47
N ALA A 183 19.18 6.55 16.86
CA ALA A 183 19.14 6.70 15.41
C ALA A 183 20.56 6.86 14.78
N ARG A 184 21.48 7.55 15.48
CA ARG A 184 22.89 7.71 15.05
C ARG A 184 23.72 6.45 15.22
N ARG A 185 23.44 5.61 16.22
CA ARG A 185 24.08 4.29 16.40
C ARG A 185 23.67 3.30 15.31
N TYR A 186 22.40 3.32 14.90
CA TYR A 186 21.89 2.44 13.83
C TYR A 186 22.39 2.81 12.43
N ASP A 187 22.70 4.09 12.18
CA ASP A 187 23.27 4.52 10.89
C ASP A 187 24.73 4.05 10.74
N LYS A 188 25.50 4.03 11.85
CA LYS A 188 26.88 3.50 11.87
C LYS A 188 26.93 1.97 11.70
N SER A 189 25.97 1.21 12.25
CA SER A 189 25.96 -0.25 12.12
C SER A 189 25.61 -0.72 10.69
N LYS A 190 24.88 0.08 9.92
CA LYS A 190 24.59 -0.20 8.49
C LYS A 190 25.78 0.03 7.57
N ILE A 191 26.66 0.99 7.85
CA ILE A 191 27.89 1.18 7.04
C ILE A 191 28.80 -0.05 7.16
N VAL A 192 28.86 -0.67 8.33
CA VAL A 192 29.66 -1.88 8.55
C VAL A 192 29.06 -3.11 7.86
N SER A 193 27.73 -3.26 7.83
CA SER A 193 27.08 -4.40 7.16
C SER A 193 27.05 -4.29 5.63
N MET A 194 26.95 -3.08 5.07
CA MET A 194 27.01 -2.84 3.62
C MET A 194 28.41 -3.12 3.04
N ASN A 195 29.47 -3.02 3.86
CA ASN A 195 30.85 -3.30 3.44
C ASN A 195 31.23 -4.80 3.52
N CYS A 196 30.39 -5.68 4.07
CA CYS A 196 30.65 -7.13 4.13
C CYS A 196 30.05 -7.92 2.95
N VAL A 197 29.19 -7.30 2.14
CA VAL A 197 28.54 -7.94 0.99
C VAL A 197 29.52 -8.35 -0.14
N PRO A 198 30.64 -7.65 -0.41
CA PRO A 198 31.57 -8.05 -1.47
C PRO A 198 32.41 -9.31 -1.14
N MET A 199 32.56 -9.69 0.14
CA MET A 199 33.37 -10.86 0.52
C MET A 199 32.63 -12.19 0.30
N LEU A 200 31.30 -12.21 0.44
CA LEU A 200 30.50 -13.44 0.31
C LEU A 200 30.17 -13.82 -1.14
N GLN A 201 30.35 -12.92 -2.10
CA GLN A 201 30.22 -13.24 -3.54
C GLN A 201 31.47 -13.90 -4.14
N ARG A 202 32.65 -13.77 -3.51
CA ARG A 202 33.90 -14.38 -4.02
C ARG A 202 34.11 -15.85 -3.64
N LEU A 203 33.42 -16.35 -2.61
CA LEU A 203 33.50 -17.77 -2.20
C LEU A 203 32.58 -18.70 -3.00
N ARG A 204 31.56 -18.17 -3.70
CA ARG A 204 30.67 -18.97 -4.57
C ARG A 204 31.24 -19.26 -5.97
N ALA A 205 32.28 -18.56 -6.39
CA ALA A 205 32.91 -18.74 -7.71
C ALA A 205 34.06 -19.79 -7.72
N VAL A 206 34.48 -20.29 -6.56
CA VAL A 206 35.61 -21.25 -6.45
C VAL A 206 35.13 -22.69 -6.23
N VAL A 207 33.84 -22.91 -5.96
CA VAL A 207 33.28 -24.26 -5.69
C VAL A 207 32.53 -24.84 -6.90
N LEU A 208 32.53 -24.15 -8.04
CA LEU A 208 31.89 -24.61 -9.28
C LEU A 208 32.83 -24.64 -10.50
N ASN A 209 34.13 -24.80 -10.28
CA ASN A 209 35.09 -25.28 -11.29
C ASN A 209 36.03 -26.30 -10.67
#